data_AF-A0A978T925-F1
#
_entry.id   AF-A0A978T925-F1
#
_cell.length_a   1.000
_cell.length_b   1.000
_cell.length_c   1.000
_cell.angle_alpha   90.00
_cell.angle_beta   90.00
_cell.angle_gamma   90.00
#
_symmetry.space_group_name_H-M   'P 1'
#
loop_
_entity.id
_entity.type
_entity.pdbx_description
1 polymer ?
#
loop_
_entity_poly.entity_id
_entity_poly.type
_entity_poly.pdbx_seq_one_letter_code
_entity_poly.pdbx_strand_id
1 'polypeptide(L)'
;MLLFYHRALSAVAYEPAWQQILPLDRTWLADLEQRPWQSSALPLVSMAWEPLFSAVIRQYLLISLYRATVESLASENAARLTSMQAAEKNIEDRLAELNAEYRQQRQNAITGELLDIVSGFEALNQA
;
A
#
# COMPACT_ATOMS: atom_id res chain seq x y z
N MET A 1 -22.24 -12.17 9.80
CA MET A 1 -21.00 -12.12 9.02
C MET A 1 -20.56 -10.67 8.88
N LEU A 2 -19.46 -10.35 9.55
CA LEU A 2 -18.76 -9.09 9.44
C LEU A 2 -17.62 -9.26 8.44
N LEU A 3 -17.41 -8.26 7.61
CA LEU A 3 -16.30 -8.19 6.66
C LEU A 3 -15.38 -7.07 7.10
N PHE A 4 -14.10 -7.38 7.25
CA PHE A 4 -13.04 -6.40 7.53
C PHE A 4 -12.14 -6.33 6.30
N TYR A 5 -11.84 -5.11 5.86
CA TYR A 5 -11.09 -4.89 4.62
C TYR A 5 -10.46 -3.49 4.63
N HIS A 6 -9.53 -3.22 3.72
CA HIS A 6 -8.98 -1.88 3.56
C HIS A 6 -9.71 -1.13 2.45
N ARG A 7 -10.27 0.03 2.79
CA ARG A 7 -10.95 0.90 1.83
C ARG A 7 -9.95 1.86 1.20
N ALA A 8 -9.80 1.78 -0.12
CA ALA A 8 -8.99 2.72 -0.87
C ALA A 8 -9.70 4.08 -0.95
N LEU A 9 -9.10 5.12 -0.36
CA LEU A 9 -9.60 6.50 -0.43
C LEU A 9 -9.00 7.24 -1.61
N SER A 10 -7.74 6.96 -1.93
CA SER A 10 -7.02 7.49 -3.08
C SER A 10 -5.96 6.49 -3.55
N ALA A 11 -5.13 6.87 -4.53
CA ALA A 11 -4.04 6.03 -5.01
C ALA A 11 -2.97 5.72 -3.94
N VAL A 12 -2.92 6.49 -2.84
CA VAL A 12 -1.89 6.37 -1.80
C VAL A 12 -2.48 6.24 -0.39
N ALA A 13 -3.73 6.69 -0.19
CA ALA A 13 -4.40 6.66 1.11
C ALA A 13 -5.45 5.55 1.19
N TYR A 14 -5.43 4.84 2.31
CA TYR A 14 -6.39 3.79 2.64
C TYR A 14 -6.71 3.81 4.13
N GLU A 15 -7.86 3.26 4.50
CA GLU A 15 -8.26 3.13 5.92
C GLU A 15 -8.87 1.74 6.19
N PRO A 16 -8.71 1.21 7.41
CA PRO A 16 -9.40 -0.01 7.81
C PRO A 16 -10.89 0.27 7.89
N ALA A 17 -11.68 -0.53 7.18
CA ALA A 17 -13.12 -0.47 7.16
C ALA A 17 -13.73 -1.82 7.55
N TRP A 18 -14.95 -1.77 8.03
CA TRP A 18 -15.75 -2.96 8.27
C TRP A 18 -17.16 -2.76 7.76
N GLN A 19 -17.76 -3.85 7.30
CA GLN A 19 -19.14 -3.87 6.82
C GLN A 19 -19.85 -5.11 7.37
N GLN A 20 -21.03 -4.93 7.95
CA GLN A 20 -21.92 -6.04 8.23
C GLN A 20 -22.66 -6.43 6.95
N ILE A 21 -22.36 -7.61 6.42
CA ILE A 21 -23.02 -8.12 5.21
C ILE A 21 -24.24 -8.98 5.58
N LEU A 22 -24.13 -9.75 6.67
CA LEU A 22 -25.22 -10.57 7.20
C LEU A 22 -25.27 -10.49 8.73
N PRO A 23 -26.45 -10.61 9.36
CA PRO A 23 -27.77 -10.56 8.73
C PRO A 23 -28.01 -9.19 8.07
N LEU A 24 -28.91 -9.15 7.08
CA LEU A 24 -29.32 -7.89 6.45
C LEU A 24 -29.86 -6.97 7.53
N ASP A 25 -29.33 -5.76 7.58
CA ASP A 25 -29.71 -4.78 8.57
C ASP A 25 -31.14 -4.30 8.28
N ARG A 26 -32.01 -4.33 9.30
CA ARG A 26 -33.40 -3.87 9.18
C ARG A 26 -33.47 -2.37 8.94
N THR A 27 -32.51 -1.60 9.47
CA THR A 27 -32.44 -0.16 9.24
C THR A 27 -32.10 0.12 7.78
N TRP A 28 -31.13 -0.59 7.23
CA TRP A 28 -30.78 -0.53 5.82
C TRP A 28 -31.95 -0.91 4.89
N LEU A 29 -32.74 -1.93 5.25
CA LEU A 29 -33.94 -2.30 4.49
C LEU A 29 -35.00 -1.18 4.53
N ALA A 30 -35.22 -0.56 5.69
CA ALA A 30 -36.15 0.57 5.82
C ALA A 30 -35.68 1.78 5.00
N ASP A 31 -34.37 2.04 4.97
CA ASP A 31 -33.78 3.10 4.14
C ASP A 31 -33.93 2.81 2.64
N LEU A 32 -33.81 1.55 2.23
CA LEU A 32 -34.03 1.14 0.84
C LEU A 32 -35.48 1.36 0.40
N GLU A 33 -36.44 1.05 1.27
CA GLU A 33 -37.87 1.25 1.00
C GLU A 33 -38.21 2.74 0.78
N GLN A 34 -37.53 3.63 1.49
CA GLN A 34 -37.73 5.08 1.36
C GLN A 34 -37.04 5.70 0.12
N ARG A 35 -36.12 4.98 -0.54
CA ARG A 35 -35.40 5.52 -1.69
C ARG A 35 -36.32 5.59 -2.91
N PRO A 36 -36.47 6.77 -3.54
CA PRO A 36 -37.26 6.87 -4.75
C PRO A 36 -36.59 6.06 -5.86
N TRP A 37 -37.40 5.28 -6.57
CA TRP A 37 -36.96 4.56 -7.74
C TRP A 37 -36.54 5.57 -8.83
N GLN A 38 -35.27 5.53 -9.24
CA GLN A 38 -34.69 6.55 -10.11
C GLN A 38 -35.10 6.42 -11.59
N SER A 39 -35.61 5.26 -11.99
CA SER A 39 -36.02 4.96 -13.37
C SER A 39 -37.53 5.07 -13.54
N SER A 40 -38.01 5.40 -14.74
CA SER A 40 -39.45 5.30 -15.06
C SER A 40 -39.90 3.86 -15.36
N ALA A 41 -38.96 2.93 -15.53
CA ALA A 41 -39.24 1.53 -15.79
C ALA A 41 -39.18 0.71 -14.50
N LEU A 42 -40.27 0.00 -14.19
CA LEU A 42 -40.30 -0.97 -13.10
C LEU A 42 -39.50 -2.23 -13.46
N PRO A 43 -38.86 -2.89 -12.48
CA PRO A 43 -38.12 -4.11 -12.73
C PRO A 43 -39.07 -5.23 -13.13
N LEU A 44 -38.76 -5.90 -14.25
CA LEU A 44 -39.50 -7.07 -14.69
C LEU A 44 -39.14 -8.27 -13.82
N VAL A 45 -40.12 -8.82 -13.11
CA VAL A 45 -39.97 -10.04 -12.33
C VAL A 45 -40.49 -11.22 -13.14
N SER A 46 -39.57 -12.06 -13.62
CA SER A 46 -39.88 -13.22 -14.48
C SER A 46 -39.92 -14.56 -13.74
N MET A 47 -39.58 -14.59 -12.45
CA MET A 47 -39.41 -15.81 -11.67
C MET A 47 -40.14 -15.74 -10.32
N ALA A 48 -40.37 -16.90 -9.70
CA ALA A 48 -40.99 -16.98 -8.38
C ALA A 48 -40.14 -16.28 -7.29
N TRP A 49 -40.78 -15.86 -6.21
CA TRP A 49 -40.17 -15.01 -5.18
C TRP A 49 -38.97 -15.67 -4.47
N GLU A 50 -39.10 -16.91 -4.03
CA GLU A 50 -38.08 -17.63 -3.27
C GLU A 50 -36.76 -17.79 -4.04
N PRO A 51 -36.76 -18.29 -5.30
CA PRO A 51 -35.52 -18.40 -6.07
C PRO A 51 -34.96 -17.02 -6.48
N LEU A 52 -35.83 -16.03 -6.76
CA LEU A 52 -35.40 -14.65 -7.02
C LEU A 52 -34.62 -14.09 -5.83
N PHE A 53 -35.23 -14.16 -4.65
CA PHE A 53 -34.66 -13.62 -3.42
C PHE A 53 -33.30 -14.28 -3.13
N SER A 54 -33.22 -15.61 -3.22
CA SER A 54 -31.98 -16.35 -3.04
C SER A 54 -30.89 -15.91 -4.04
N ALA A 55 -31.25 -15.72 -5.31
CA ALA A 55 -30.32 -15.25 -6.35
C ALA A 55 -29.81 -13.82 -6.07
N VAL A 56 -30.72 -12.90 -5.72
CA VAL A 56 -30.38 -11.51 -5.41
C VAL A 56 -29.45 -11.44 -4.19
N ILE A 57 -29.75 -12.18 -3.12
CA ILE A 57 -28.88 -12.24 -1.94
C ILE A 57 -27.51 -12.81 -2.29
N ARG A 58 -27.44 -13.91 -3.05
CA ARG A 58 -26.17 -14.49 -3.50
C ARG A 58 -25.34 -13.47 -4.28
N GLN A 59 -25.97 -12.74 -5.19
CA GLN A 59 -25.29 -11.74 -6.01
C GLN A 59 -24.83 -10.54 -5.16
N TYR A 60 -25.64 -10.09 -4.20
CA TYR A 60 -25.24 -9.07 -3.23
C TYR A 60 -24.01 -9.48 -2.41
N LEU A 61 -23.98 -10.73 -1.93
CA LEU A 61 -22.83 -11.28 -1.20
C LEU A 61 -21.58 -11.29 -2.08
N LEU A 62 -21.71 -11.80 -3.32
CA LEU A 62 -20.61 -11.88 -4.27
C LEU A 62 -20.02 -10.48 -4.56
N ILE A 63 -20.88 -9.51 -4.87
CA ILE A 63 -20.46 -8.13 -5.17
C ILE A 63 -19.80 -7.48 -3.94
N SER A 64 -20.38 -7.66 -2.76
CA SER A 64 -19.84 -7.08 -1.52
C SER A 64 -18.46 -7.63 -1.19
N LEU A 65 -18.28 -8.95 -1.30
CA LEU A 65 -16.99 -9.60 -1.09
C LEU A 65 -15.98 -9.21 -2.16
N TYR A 66 -16.39 -9.23 -3.44
CA TYR A 66 -15.52 -8.86 -4.55
C TYR A 66 -15.00 -7.43 -4.40
N ARG A 67 -15.89 -6.46 -4.11
CA ARG A 67 -15.52 -5.07 -3.90
C ARG A 67 -14.48 -4.93 -2.77
N ALA A 68 -14.74 -5.57 -1.64
CA ALA A 68 -13.84 -5.50 -0.49
C ALA A 68 -12.45 -6.08 -0.77
N THR A 69 -12.39 -7.18 -1.52
CA THR A 69 -11.12 -7.78 -1.96
C THR A 69 -10.36 -6.86 -2.92
N VAL A 70 -11.05 -6.26 -3.90
CA VAL A 70 -10.43 -5.34 -4.85
C VAL A 70 -9.93 -4.07 -4.16
N GLU A 71 -10.72 -3.49 -3.25
CA GLU A 71 -10.31 -2.32 -2.46
C GLU A 71 -9.11 -2.64 -1.55
N SER A 72 -9.07 -3.84 -0.96
CA SER A 72 -7.94 -4.28 -0.14
C SER A 72 -6.69 -4.51 -0.97
N LEU A 73 -6.82 -5.10 -2.16
CA LEU A 73 -5.69 -5.32 -3.07
C LEU A 73 -5.10 -3.99 -3.55
N ALA A 74 -5.95 -3.02 -3.89
CA ALA A 74 -5.50 -1.68 -4.24
C ALA A 74 -4.75 -1.00 -3.07
N SER A 75 -5.30 -1.11 -1.86
CA SER A 75 -4.69 -0.58 -0.63
C SER A 75 -3.34 -1.23 -0.32
N GLU A 76 -3.24 -2.55 -0.48
CA GLU A 76 -1.99 -3.30 -0.30
C GLU A 76 -0.92 -2.84 -1.30
N ASN A 77 -1.29 -2.69 -2.57
CA ASN A 77 -0.35 -2.24 -3.59
C ASN A 77 0.16 -0.81 -3.32
N ALA A 78 -0.73 0.09 -2.87
CA ALA A 78 -0.36 1.44 -2.44
C ALA A 78 0.63 1.40 -1.25
N ALA A 79 0.30 0.63 -0.21
CA ALA A 79 1.16 0.45 0.97
C ALA A 79 2.55 -0.11 0.59
N ARG A 80 2.57 -1.09 -0.32
CA ARG A 80 3.80 -1.70 -0.84
C ARG A 80 4.65 -0.68 -1.59
N LEU A 81 4.05 0.12 -2.47
CA LEU A 81 4.75 1.17 -3.21
C LEU A 81 5.40 2.19 -2.26
N THR A 82 4.64 2.69 -1.28
CA THR A 82 5.16 3.64 -0.27
C THR A 82 6.30 3.03 0.55
N SER A 83 6.18 1.75 0.93
CA SER A 83 7.24 1.05 1.66
C SER A 83 8.51 0.88 0.83
N MET A 84 8.37 0.58 -0.46
CA MET A 84 9.49 0.46 -1.39
C MET A 84 10.18 1.81 -1.64
N GLN A 85 9.40 2.89 -1.81
CA GLN A 85 9.96 4.24 -1.94
C GLN A 85 10.73 4.67 -0.68
N ALA A 86 10.24 4.32 0.51
CA ALA A 86 10.97 4.58 1.75
C ALA A 86 12.27 3.75 1.84
N ALA A 87 12.24 2.49 1.41
CA ALA A 87 13.43 1.64 1.37
C ALA A 87 14.48 2.17 0.36
N GLU A 88 14.04 2.59 -0.83
CA GLU A 88 14.90 3.20 -1.86
C GLU A 88 15.62 4.43 -1.30
N LYS A 89 14.87 5.37 -0.70
CA LYS A 89 15.46 6.54 -0.06
C LYS A 89 16.49 6.19 1.01
N ASN A 90 16.19 5.21 1.86
CA ASN A 90 17.13 4.77 2.90
C ASN A 90 18.41 4.18 2.30
N ILE A 91 18.31 3.44 1.19
CA ILE A 91 19.46 2.89 0.47
C ILE A 91 20.30 4.02 -0.13
N GLU A 92 19.68 5.01 -0.76
CA GLU A 92 20.38 6.18 -1.32
C GLU A 92 21.13 6.95 -0.22
N ASP A 93 20.47 7.21 0.91
CA ASP A 93 21.09 7.88 2.06
C ASP A 93 22.31 7.09 2.57
N ARG A 94 22.22 5.76 2.67
CA ARG A 94 23.36 4.92 3.09
C ARG A 94 24.46 4.83 2.05
N LEU A 95 24.12 4.82 0.77
CA LEU A 95 25.10 4.87 -0.30
C LEU A 95 25.88 6.20 -0.27
N ALA A 96 25.21 7.31 -0.01
CA ALA A 96 25.85 8.62 0.12
C ALA A 96 26.84 8.64 1.30
N GLU A 97 26.43 8.06 2.44
CA GLU A 97 27.25 7.96 3.65
C GLU A 97 28.50 7.09 3.42
N LEU A 98 28.34 5.89 2.86
CA LEU A 98 29.45 4.99 2.52
C LEU A 98 30.42 5.61 1.51
N ASN A 99 29.91 6.35 0.53
CA ASN A 99 30.76 7.04 -0.44
C ASN A 99 31.57 8.18 0.21
N ALA A 100 30.98 8.89 1.18
CA ALA A 100 31.70 9.91 1.93
C ALA A 100 32.83 9.28 2.75
N GLU A 101 32.55 8.17 3.44
CA GLU A 101 33.54 7.42 4.19
C GLU A 101 34.66 6.88 3.29
N TYR A 102 34.32 6.27 2.15
CA TYR A 102 35.30 5.79 1.17
C TYR A 102 36.24 6.90 0.70
N ARG A 103 35.70 8.08 0.36
CA ARG A 103 36.50 9.23 -0.05
C ARG A 103 37.46 9.68 1.05
N GLN A 104 36.99 9.72 2.29
CA GLN A 104 37.81 10.10 3.44
C GLN A 104 38.93 9.09 3.69
N GLN A 105 38.62 7.80 3.70
CA GLN A 105 39.62 6.74 3.88
C GLN A 105 40.67 6.76 2.76
N ARG A 106 40.23 6.95 1.51
CA ARG A 106 41.14 7.08 0.36
C ARG A 106 42.07 8.28 0.52
N GLN A 107 41.55 9.44 0.95
CA GLN A 107 42.38 10.63 1.18
C GLN A 107 43.40 10.39 2.30
N ASN A 108 42.98 9.77 3.39
CA ASN A 108 43.88 9.42 4.50
C ASN A 108 44.98 8.47 4.04
N ALA A 109 44.67 7.47 3.21
CA ALA A 109 45.64 6.54 2.64
C ALA A 109 46.68 7.26 1.77
N ILE A 110 46.23 8.12 0.83
CA ILE A 110 47.13 8.92 -0.02
C ILE A 110 48.04 9.81 0.84
N THR A 111 47.49 10.48 1.85
CA THR A 111 48.28 11.32 2.75
C THR A 111 49.28 10.51 3.57
N GLY A 112 48.90 9.31 4.03
CA GLY A 112 49.81 8.38 4.71
C GLY A 112 50.98 7.96 3.82
N GLU A 113 50.70 7.51 2.60
CA GLU A 113 51.74 7.13 1.63
C GLU A 113 52.69 8.31 1.31
N LEU A 114 52.17 9.52 1.17
CA LEU A 114 53.00 10.71 0.94
C LEU A 114 53.90 11.04 2.14
N LEU A 115 53.38 10.93 3.36
CA LEU A 115 54.17 11.15 4.58
C LEU A 115 55.29 10.11 4.72
N ASP A 116 55.02 8.85 4.37
CA ASP A 116 56.02 7.79 4.37
C ASP A 116 57.14 8.05 3.34
N ILE A 117 56.79 8.52 2.13
CA ILE A 117 57.78 8.90 1.10
C ILE A 117 58.67 10.05 1.57
N VAL A 118 58.08 11.11 2.14
CA VAL A 118 58.84 12.28 2.63
C VAL A 118 59.77 11.87 3.78
N SER A 119 59.25 11.11 4.75
CA SER A 119 60.04 10.62 5.89
C SER A 119 61.20 9.73 5.43
N GLY A 120 60.96 8.85 4.45
CA GLY A 120 62.00 8.01 3.87
C GLY A 120 63.09 8.81 3.14
N PHE A 121 62.73 9.86 2.41
CA PHE A 121 63.69 10.75 1.76
C PHE A 121 64.52 11.56 2.76
N GLU A 122 63.91 12.11 3.80
CA GLU A 122 64.62 12.86 4.84
C GLU A 122 65.61 11.98 5.61
N ALA A 123 65.25 10.73 5.89
CA ALA A 123 66.14 9.77 6.54
C ALA A 123 67.39 9.47 5.70
N LEU A 124 67.28 9.46 4.36
CA LEU A 124 68.42 9.27 3.45
C LEU A 124 69.33 10.51 3.37
N ASN A 125 68.80 11.72 3.58
CA ASN A 125 69.60 12.96 3.55
C ASN A 125 70.32 13.26 4.88
N GLN A 126 69.92 12.64 5.98
CA GLN A 126 70.58 12.79 7.29
C GLN A 126 71.65 11.71 7.57
N ALA A 127 71.82 10.76 6.64
CA ALA A 127 72.88 9.75 6.64
C ALA A 127 74.06 10.18 5.78
#